data_AF-A0A930WP32-F1
#
_entry.id   AF-A0A930WP32-F1
#
_cell.length_a   1.000
_cell.length_b   1.000
_cell.length_c   1.000
_cell.angle_alpha   90.00
_cell.angle_beta   90.00
_cell.angle_gamma   90.00
#
_symmetry.space_group_name_H-M   'P 1'
#
loop_
_entity.id
_entity.type
_entity.pdbx_description
1 polymer ?
#
loop_
_entity_poly.entity_id
_entity_poly.type
_entity_poly.pdbx_seq_one_letter_code
_entity_poly.pdbx_strand_id
1 'polypeptide(L)'
;MSVETLTALSVTKRDGRQVEFQKEKIQRAIEKAEIGLNGTLSDERMVVLGRIVEDVLAEISRRFNDTIEIYEIQNIIEHLLIEDGESELAQEYISYRVDRDLRRKNQLDFQWALSRLTNKEASVVNENANKDSKVFNTQRDLTAG
;
A
#
# COMPACT_ATOMS: atom_id res chain seq x y z
N MET A 1 28.89 9.41 6.35
CA MET A 1 27.92 8.88 7.33
C MET A 1 27.54 7.49 6.88
N SER A 2 27.60 6.50 7.77
CA SER A 2 27.53 5.07 7.44
C SER A 2 26.10 4.60 7.18
N VAL A 3 25.96 3.53 6.38
CA VAL A 3 24.70 2.83 6.02
C VAL A 3 23.83 2.44 7.23
N GLU A 4 24.42 2.41 8.43
CA GLU A 4 23.78 2.09 9.71
C GLU A 4 22.67 3.07 10.13
N THR A 5 22.70 4.33 9.70
CA THR A 5 21.63 5.29 10.04
C THR A 5 20.31 4.98 9.34
N LEU A 6 20.36 4.41 8.13
CA LEU A 6 19.16 4.07 7.36
C LEU A 6 18.44 2.82 7.89
N THR A 7 19.13 1.94 8.62
CA THR A 7 18.51 0.75 9.24
C THR A 7 17.62 1.09 10.45
N ALA A 8 17.81 2.24 11.10
CA ALA A 8 16.93 2.70 12.18
C ALA A 8 15.74 3.54 11.68
N LEU A 9 15.74 3.91 10.39
CA LEU A 9 14.76 4.82 9.82
C LEU A 9 13.39 4.13 9.64
N SER A 10 12.33 4.81 10.09
CA SER A 10 10.96 4.35 9.92
C SER A 10 10.23 5.14 8.83
N VAL A 11 9.47 4.43 7.98
CA VAL A 11 8.68 5.01 6.90
C VAL A 11 7.22 5.09 7.31
N THR A 12 6.69 6.31 7.39
CA THR A 12 5.25 6.55 7.58
C THR A 12 4.53 6.42 6.23
N LYS A 13 3.65 5.42 6.13
CA LYS A 13 2.80 5.18 4.96
C LYS A 13 1.61 6.13 4.92
N ARG A 14 0.90 6.15 3.78
CA ARG A 14 -0.24 7.05 3.54
C ARG A 14 -1.42 6.82 4.48
N ASP A 15 -1.57 5.60 4.97
CA ASP A 15 -2.57 5.18 5.96
C ASP A 15 -2.10 5.44 7.41
N GLY A 16 -0.95 6.09 7.60
CA GLY A 16 -0.35 6.36 8.90
C GLY A 16 0.46 5.20 9.49
N ARG A 17 0.47 4.03 8.83
CA ARG A 17 1.25 2.88 9.32
C ARG A 17 2.74 3.17 9.24
N GLN A 18 3.47 2.87 10.30
CA GLN A 18 4.93 2.90 10.28
C GLN A 18 5.49 1.52 9.91
N VAL A 19 6.50 1.52 9.05
CA VAL A 19 7.25 0.31 8.67
C VAL A 19 8.73 0.63 8.61
N GLU A 20 9.58 -0.38 8.80
CA GLU A 20 11.02 -0.24 8.63
C GLU A 20 11.38 0.18 7.19
N PHE A 21 12.35 1.08 7.08
CA PHE A 21 12.95 1.46 5.81
C PHE A 21 13.69 0.28 5.19
N GLN A 22 13.48 0.07 3.88
CA GLN A 22 14.11 -1.03 3.14
C GLN A 22 14.58 -0.49 1.79
N LYS A 23 15.90 -0.37 1.63
CA LYS A 23 16.53 0.17 0.42
C LYS A 23 16.17 -0.63 -0.83
N GLU A 24 15.96 -1.95 -0.69
CA GLU A 24 15.61 -2.86 -1.79
C GLU A 24 14.26 -2.49 -2.41
N LYS A 25 13.37 -1.83 -1.65
CA LYS A 25 12.08 -1.36 -2.18
C LYS A 25 12.25 -0.17 -3.12
N ILE A 26 13.28 0.67 -2.93
CA ILE A 26 13.60 1.79 -3.83
C ILE A 26 14.17 1.22 -5.12
N GLN A 27 15.20 0.38 -5.01
CA GLN A 27 15.83 -0.27 -6.15
C GLN A 27 14.80 -0.97 -7.05
N ARG A 28 13.97 -1.86 -6.46
CA ARG A 28 12.93 -2.57 -7.23
C ARG A 28 11.87 -1.66 -7.84
N ALA A 29 11.62 -0.48 -7.26
CA ALA A 29 10.64 0.45 -7.82
C ALA A 29 11.20 1.15 -9.06
N ILE A 30 12.47 1.54 -9.03
CA ILE A 30 13.17 2.16 -10.17
C ILE A 30 13.37 1.11 -11.28
N GLU A 31 13.81 -0.10 -10.95
CA GLU A 31 13.93 -1.20 -11.93
C GLU A 31 12.60 -1.52 -12.63
N LYS A 32 11.49 -1.47 -11.90
CA LYS A 32 10.16 -1.68 -12.50
C LYS A 32 9.75 -0.58 -13.45
N ALA A 33 10.10 0.67 -13.15
CA ALA A 33 9.86 1.78 -14.05
C ALA A 33 10.71 1.63 -15.32
N GLU A 34 11.98 1.24 -15.19
CA GLU A 34 12.87 0.98 -16.32
C GLU A 34 12.34 -0.15 -17.22
N ILE A 35 11.91 -1.27 -16.63
CA ILE A 35 11.30 -2.37 -17.38
C ILE A 35 9.97 -1.94 -18.01
N GLY A 36 9.19 -1.06 -17.36
CA GLY A 36 7.98 -0.49 -17.94
C GLY A 36 8.25 0.35 -19.19
N LEU A 37 9.34 1.11 -19.17
CA LEU A 37 9.76 1.98 -20.27
C LEU A 37 10.39 1.19 -21.43
N ASN A 38 11.39 0.36 -21.13
CA ASN A 38 12.27 -0.28 -22.11
C ASN A 38 11.99 -1.77 -22.33
N GLY A 39 11.04 -2.36 -21.58
CA GLY A 39 10.66 -3.77 -21.66
C GLY A 39 11.67 -4.76 -21.07
N THR A 40 12.94 -4.36 -20.97
CA THR A 40 14.04 -5.16 -20.43
C THR A 40 14.98 -4.29 -19.61
N LEU A 41 15.80 -4.91 -18.78
CA LEU A 41 16.82 -4.23 -17.99
C LEU A 41 18.19 -4.80 -18.39
N SER A 42 19.03 -3.99 -19.05
CA SER A 42 20.39 -4.38 -19.44
C SER A 42 21.36 -4.18 -18.27
N ASP A 43 22.48 -4.91 -18.29
CA ASP A 43 23.54 -4.78 -17.27
C ASP A 43 24.08 -3.35 -17.17
N GLU A 44 24.20 -2.66 -18.30
CA GLU A 44 24.63 -1.25 -18.37
C GLU A 44 23.64 -0.33 -17.64
N ARG A 45 22.32 -0.54 -17.86
CA ARG A 45 21.28 0.21 -17.15
C ARG A 45 21.26 -0.13 -15.67
N MET A 46 21.50 -1.38 -15.28
CA MET A 46 21.61 -1.74 -13.85
C MET A 46 22.68 -0.94 -13.12
N VAL A 47 23.83 -0.69 -13.76
CA VAL A 47 24.90 0.13 -13.17
C VAL A 47 24.44 1.59 -12.99
N VAL A 48 23.81 2.17 -14.02
CA VAL A 48 23.30 3.55 -13.95
C VAL A 48 22.23 3.71 -12.86
N LEU A 49 21.25 2.80 -12.84
CA LEU A 49 20.20 2.80 -11.82
C LEU A 49 20.75 2.56 -10.41
N GLY A 50 21.78 1.72 -10.29
CA GLY A 50 22.48 1.51 -9.03
C GLY A 50 23.06 2.79 -8.46
N ARG A 51 23.67 3.64 -9.31
CA ARG A 51 24.17 4.96 -8.90
C ARG A 51 23.03 5.86 -8.40
N ILE A 52 21.95 5.96 -9.16
CA ILE A 52 20.78 6.77 -8.79
C ILE A 52 20.19 6.31 -7.46
N VAL A 53 20.13 4.99 -7.22
CA VAL A 53 19.67 4.44 -5.94
C VAL A 53 20.58 4.89 -4.79
N GLU A 54 21.91 4.82 -4.96
CA GLU A 54 22.85 5.29 -3.94
C GLU A 54 22.69 6.79 -3.67
N ASP A 55 22.47 7.60 -4.70
CA ASP A 55 22.23 9.05 -4.55
C ASP A 55 20.92 9.33 -3.79
N VAL A 56 19.86 8.57 -4.06
CA VAL A 56 18.60 8.62 -3.29
C VAL A 56 18.84 8.28 -1.82
N LEU A 57 19.60 7.21 -1.54
CA LEU A 57 19.91 6.78 -0.18
C LEU A 57 20.76 7.83 0.55
N ALA A 58 21.73 8.42 -0.13
CA ALA A 58 22.56 9.47 0.40
C ALA A 58 21.71 10.70 0.78
N GLU A 59 20.80 11.13 -0.10
CA GLU A 59 19.93 12.27 0.16
C GLU A 59 18.96 12.02 1.31
N ILE A 60 18.38 10.81 1.40
CA ILE A 60 17.54 10.41 2.54
C ILE A 60 18.34 10.45 3.84
N SER A 61 19.54 9.85 3.85
CA SER A 61 20.39 9.78 5.05
C SER A 61 20.86 11.15 5.54
N ARG A 62 20.95 12.13 4.64
CA ARG A 62 21.36 13.51 4.94
C ARG A 62 20.22 14.31 5.56
N ARG A 63 18.97 14.02 5.19
CA ARG A 63 17.79 14.83 5.54
C ARG A 63 16.94 14.22 6.66
N PHE A 64 17.01 12.92 6.87
CA PHE A 64 16.12 12.20 7.79
C PHE A 64 16.90 11.24 8.68
N ASN A 65 16.60 11.27 9.97
CA ASN A 65 17.27 10.45 10.98
C ASN A 65 16.33 9.37 11.57
N ASP A 66 15.09 9.74 11.92
CA ASP A 66 14.20 8.84 12.68
C ASP A 66 13.00 8.37 11.85
N THR A 67 12.30 9.30 11.21
CA THR A 67 11.11 9.02 10.40
C THR A 67 11.10 9.79 9.10
N ILE A 68 10.54 9.17 8.06
CA ILE A 68 10.34 9.76 6.74
C ILE A 68 8.95 9.40 6.22
N GLU A 69 8.25 10.37 5.62
CA GLU A 69 6.99 10.08 4.96
C GLU A 69 7.22 9.40 3.61
N ILE A 70 6.32 8.50 3.22
CA ILE A 70 6.43 7.81 1.93
C ILE A 70 6.43 8.77 0.73
N TYR A 71 5.77 9.93 0.85
CA TYR A 71 5.77 10.96 -0.19
C TYR A 71 7.14 11.63 -0.34
N GLU A 72 7.87 11.84 0.76
CA GLU A 72 9.23 12.40 0.71
C GLU A 72 10.19 11.48 -0.05
N ILE A 73 10.12 10.17 0.20
CA ILE A 73 10.91 9.18 -0.57
C ILE A 73 10.59 9.28 -2.06
N GLN A 74 9.30 9.39 -2.41
CA GLN A 74 8.85 9.48 -3.79
C GLN A 74 9.35 10.77 -4.46
N ASN A 75 9.24 11.91 -3.77
CA ASN A 75 9.71 13.20 -4.25
C ASN A 75 11.22 13.21 -4.49
N ILE A 76 12.00 12.60 -3.59
CA ILE A 76 13.47 12.47 -3.74
C ILE A 76 13.81 11.65 -4.98
N ILE A 77 13.15 10.50 -5.18
CA ILE A 77 13.36 9.66 -6.36
C ILE A 77 13.01 10.42 -7.64
N GLU A 78 11.85 11.08 -7.69
CA GLU A 78 11.40 11.86 -8.85
C GLU A 78 12.37 13.01 -9.19
N HIS A 79 12.83 13.72 -8.16
CA HIS A 79 13.76 14.83 -8.34
C HIS A 79 15.11 14.36 -8.89
N LEU A 80 15.69 13.32 -8.28
CA LEU A 80 17.00 12.80 -8.70
C LEU A 80 16.96 12.17 -10.08
N LEU A 81 15.87 11.49 -10.45
CA LEU A 81 15.70 10.99 -11.83
C LEU A 81 15.70 12.15 -12.85
N ILE A 82 15.03 13.25 -12.54
CA ILE A 82 15.01 14.43 -13.43
C ILE A 82 16.39 15.10 -13.47
N GLU A 83 17.06 15.23 -12.32
CA GLU A 83 18.39 15.86 -12.20
C GLU A 83 19.46 15.07 -12.98
N ASP A 84 19.41 13.75 -12.95
CA ASP A 84 20.30 12.86 -13.70
C ASP A 84 19.97 12.77 -15.20
N GLY A 85 18.95 13.50 -15.67
CA GLY A 85 18.53 13.53 -17.08
C GLY A 85 17.62 12.37 -17.50
N GLU A 86 17.18 11.54 -16.56
CA GLU A 86 16.33 10.36 -16.76
C GLU A 86 14.83 10.75 -16.76
N SER A 87 14.46 11.73 -17.58
CA SER A 87 13.11 12.33 -17.57
C SER A 87 12.01 11.35 -17.99
N GLU A 88 12.27 10.48 -18.97
CA GLU A 88 11.32 9.46 -19.42
C GLU A 88 11.09 8.40 -18.33
N LEU A 89 12.16 8.00 -17.64
CA LEU A 89 12.10 7.08 -16.50
C LEU A 89 11.35 7.70 -15.32
N ALA A 90 11.57 8.99 -15.02
CA ALA A 90 10.81 9.72 -14.00
C ALA A 90 9.31 9.71 -14.32
N GLN A 91 8.94 9.96 -15.58
CA GLN A 91 7.54 9.94 -16.01
C GLN A 91 6.93 8.54 -15.86
N GLU A 92 7.65 7.49 -16.26
CA GLU A 92 7.17 6.12 -16.12
C GLU A 92 7.04 5.70 -14.65
N TYR A 93 7.99 6.11 -13.80
CA TYR A 93 7.91 5.92 -12.35
C TYR A 93 6.66 6.58 -11.75
N ILE A 94 6.38 7.84 -12.13
CA ILE A 94 5.19 8.57 -11.68
C ILE A 94 3.92 7.86 -12.15
N SER A 95 3.87 7.47 -13.43
CA SER A 95 2.74 6.73 -14.02
C SER A 95 2.46 5.44 -13.25
N TYR A 96 3.49 4.60 -13.05
CA TYR A 96 3.40 3.37 -12.29
C TYR A 96 2.93 3.59 -10.84
N ARG A 97 3.43 4.65 -10.18
CA ARG A 97 3.01 5.02 -8.83
C ARG A 97 1.52 5.37 -8.79
N VAL A 98 1.07 6.26 -9.67
CA VAL A 98 -0.33 6.74 -9.72
C VAL A 98 -1.27 5.56 -9.97
N ASP A 99 -0.96 4.72 -10.95
CA ASP A 99 -1.73 3.52 -11.28
C ASP A 99 -1.79 2.53 -10.10
N ARG A 100 -0.66 2.33 -9.39
CA ARG A 100 -0.65 1.50 -8.18
C ARG A 100 -1.49 2.08 -7.04
N ASP A 101 -1.51 3.40 -6.88
CA ASP A 101 -2.30 4.06 -5.85
C ASP A 101 -3.79 4.01 -6.16
N LEU A 102 -4.18 4.18 -7.43
CA LEU A 102 -5.55 3.98 -7.90
C LEU A 102 -6.01 2.54 -7.65
N ARG A 103 -5.19 1.53 -7.99
CA ARG A 103 -5.52 0.13 -7.71
C ARG A 103 -5.73 -0.14 -6.22
N ARG A 104 -4.90 0.41 -5.34
CA ARG A 104 -5.07 0.27 -3.89
C ARG A 104 -6.37 0.90 -3.43
N LYS A 105 -6.69 2.10 -3.90
CA LYS A 105 -7.95 2.78 -3.57
C LYS A 105 -9.16 1.93 -4.01
N ASN A 106 -9.15 1.45 -5.25
CA ASN A 106 -10.23 0.59 -5.76
C ASN A 106 -10.36 -0.73 -4.99
N GLN A 107 -9.24 -1.33 -4.58
CA GLN A 107 -9.25 -2.56 -3.78
C GLN A 107 -9.80 -2.31 -2.36
N LEU A 108 -9.43 -1.19 -1.73
CA LEU A 108 -10.00 -0.78 -0.44
C LEU A 108 -11.51 -0.55 -0.58
N ASP A 109 -11.95 0.12 -1.64
CA ASP A 109 -13.37 0.36 -1.91
C ASP A 109 -14.13 -0.95 -2.13
N PHE A 110 -13.56 -1.91 -2.87
CA PHE A 110 -14.17 -3.23 -3.04
C PHE A 110 -14.27 -3.99 -1.72
N GLN A 111 -13.22 -3.99 -0.90
CA GLN A 111 -13.22 -4.63 0.42
C GLN A 111 -14.27 -4.01 1.35
N TRP A 112 -14.42 -2.68 1.33
CA TRP A 112 -15.47 -1.97 2.06
C TRP A 112 -16.86 -2.44 1.63
N ALA A 113 -17.11 -2.49 0.31
CA ALA A 113 -18.41 -2.88 -0.24
C ALA A 113 -18.76 -4.34 0.11
N LEU A 114 -17.79 -5.26 0.02
CA LEU A 114 -17.96 -6.66 0.39
C LEU A 114 -18.24 -6.84 1.89
N SER A 115 -17.54 -6.09 2.75
CA SER A 115 -17.78 -6.11 4.20
C SER A 115 -19.21 -5.65 4.54
N ARG A 116 -19.73 -4.64 3.84
CA ARG A 116 -21.12 -4.19 4.04
C ARG A 116 -22.16 -5.22 3.58
N LEU A 117 -21.91 -5.90 2.46
CA LEU A 117 -22.81 -6.97 1.98
C LEU A 117 -22.83 -8.15 2.94
N THR A 118 -21.66 -8.66 3.35
CA THR A 118 -21.56 -9.78 4.30
C THR A 118 -22.17 -9.45 5.66
N ASN A 119 -21.98 -8.23 6.18
CA ASN A 119 -22.64 -7.79 7.41
C ASN A 119 -24.16 -7.62 7.27
N LYS A 120 -24.65 -7.20 6.10
CA LYS A 120 -26.09 -7.08 5.83
C LYS A 120 -26.74 -8.47 5.73
N GLU A 121 -26.09 -9.43 5.07
CA GLU A 121 -26.52 -10.84 5.04
C GLU A 121 -26.53 -11.45 6.45
N ALA A 122 -25.48 -11.24 7.25
CA ALA A 122 -25.44 -11.73 8.63
C ALA A 122 -26.55 -11.12 9.51
N SER A 123 -26.86 -9.83 9.34
CA SER A 123 -27.97 -9.17 10.04
C SER A 123 -29.33 -9.70 9.62
N VAL A 124 -29.55 -9.97 8.33
CA VAL A 124 -30.83 -10.51 7.80
C VAL A 124 -31.01 -11.98 8.22
N VAL A 125 -29.92 -12.75 8.28
CA VAL A 125 -29.94 -14.14 8.79
C VAL A 125 -30.20 -14.16 10.31
N ASN A 126 -29.59 -13.26 11.10
CA ASN A 126 -29.87 -13.15 12.53
C ASN A 126 -31.29 -12.65 12.83
N GLU A 127 -31.86 -11.78 12.00
CA GLU A 127 -33.23 -11.29 12.14
C GLU A 127 -34.26 -12.39 11.83
N ASN A 128 -34.01 -13.22 10.81
CA ASN A 128 -34.85 -14.40 10.51
C ASN A 128 -34.69 -15.53 11.52
N ALA A 129 -33.49 -15.73 12.11
CA ALA A 129 -33.24 -16.74 13.13
C ALA A 129 -33.95 -16.44 14.47
N ASN A 130 -34.40 -15.19 14.69
CA ASN A 130 -35.07 -14.76 15.91
C ASN A 130 -36.60 -14.62 15.77
N LYS A 131 -37.19 -15.01 14.63
CA LYS A 131 -38.63 -14.79 14.34
C LYS A 131 -39.52 -16.04 14.22
N ASP A 132 -39.05 -17.25 14.53
CA ASP A 132 -39.96 -18.41 14.61
C ASP A 132 -39.44 -19.51 15.53
N SER A 133 -39.65 -19.36 16.85
CA SER A 133 -39.63 -20.52 17.76
C SER A 133 -40.45 -20.31 19.05
N LYS A 134 -41.63 -19.68 18.96
CA LYS A 134 -42.66 -19.75 20.02
C LYS A 134 -44.02 -20.16 19.47
N VAL A 135 -44.06 -21.31 18.82
CA VAL A 135 -45.29 -22.08 18.58
C VAL A 135 -44.88 -23.55 18.62
N PHE A 136 -45.39 -24.45 19.46
CA PHE A 136 -46.61 -24.53 20.27
C PHE A 136 -46.35 -25.47 21.49
N ASN A 137 -47.19 -25.43 22.52
CA ASN A 137 -47.78 -26.69 23.01
C ASN A 137 -49.21 -26.47 23.52
N THR A 138 -50.11 -27.22 22.90
CA THR A 138 -51.45 -27.59 23.36
C THR A 138 -51.40 -28.29 24.72
N GLN A 139 -52.21 -27.89 25.70
CA GLN A 139 -52.86 -28.84 26.60
C GLN A 139 -54.05 -28.23 27.35
N ARG A 140 -55.09 -29.06 27.43
CA ARG A 140 -56.36 -28.93 28.16
C ARG A 140 -56.14 -28.72 29.67
N ASP A 141 -57.04 -27.94 30.30
CA ASP A 141 -57.91 -28.32 31.44
C ASP A 141 -58.65 -27.06 31.97
N LEU A 142 -59.99 -27.04 31.97
CA LEU A 142 -60.90 -27.41 33.08
C LEU A 142 -60.77 -26.56 34.36
N THR A 143 -61.50 -25.43 34.41
CA THR A 143 -62.00 -24.75 35.65
C THR A 143 -63.02 -23.68 35.20
N ALA A 144 -64.32 -23.83 35.40
CA ALA A 144 -65.11 -23.66 36.63
C ALA A 144 -65.95 -22.36 36.54
N GLY A 145 -67.28 -22.48 36.58
CA GLY A 145 -68.26 -21.37 36.56
C GLY A 145 -69.49 -21.67 35.74
#